data_AF-A0A833WYM4-F1
#
_entry.id   AF-A0A833WYM4-F1
#
_cell.length_a   1.000
_cell.length_b   1.000
_cell.length_c   1.000
_cell.angle_alpha   90.00
_cell.angle_beta   90.00
_cell.angle_gamma   90.00
#
_symmetry.space_group_name_H-M   'P 1'
#
loop_
_entity.id
_entity.type
_entity.pdbx_description
1 polymer ?
#
loop_
_entity_poly.entity_id
_entity_poly.type
_entity_poly.pdbx_seq_one_letter_code
_entity_poly.pdbx_strand_id
1 'polypeptide(L)'
;MAALKKEALVRQRAEGYMIDAIRRAQDAENQRDKYIDEQWISKEQEISLKSQLAELQKERDELQMERDHALKEAEGLKRKEEDSNGYMLELPEFSLSKIAEVTQGFHESQKIGQGGYGNIYIGRLQTEVAIKMLHSHGSQGSQEFQMEVCICIN
;
A
#
# COMPACT_ATOMS: atom_id res chain seq x y z
N MET A 1 85.78 25.67 39.51
CA MET A 1 85.50 24.41 38.77
C MET A 1 84.18 23.73 39.18
N ALA A 2 83.87 23.53 40.47
CA ALA A 2 82.63 22.85 40.89
C ALA A 2 81.33 23.60 40.57
N ALA A 3 81.30 24.93 40.72
CA ALA A 3 80.11 25.75 40.45
C ALA A 3 79.66 25.71 38.97
N LEU A 4 80.62 25.83 38.03
CA LEU A 4 80.39 25.75 36.59
C LEU A 4 79.80 24.39 36.16
N LYS A 5 80.26 23.27 36.75
CA LYS A 5 79.70 21.94 36.46
C LYS A 5 78.24 21.81 36.94
N LYS A 6 77.90 22.44 38.07
CA LYS A 6 76.54 22.43 38.63
C LYS A 6 75.57 23.23 37.75
N GLU A 7 75.99 24.40 37.25
CA GLU A 7 75.20 25.19 36.29
C GLU A 7 74.98 24.46 34.96
N ALA A 8 76.02 23.83 34.41
CA ALA A 8 75.92 23.06 33.18
C ALA A 8 74.90 21.90 33.31
N LEU A 9 74.93 21.19 34.46
CA LEU A 9 73.97 20.12 34.74
C LEU A 9 72.53 20.64 34.87
N VAL A 10 72.33 21.81 35.50
CA VAL A 10 71.02 22.45 35.60
C VAL A 10 70.48 22.83 34.22
N ARG A 11 71.32 23.39 33.33
CA ARG A 11 70.95 23.71 31.95
C ARG A 11 70.57 22.48 31.14
N GLN A 12 71.39 21.43 31.18
CA GLN A 12 71.10 20.17 30.48
C GLN A 12 69.77 19.54 30.94
N ARG A 13 69.48 19.62 32.24
CA ARG A 13 68.21 19.14 32.79
C ARG A 13 67.03 19.98 32.32
N ALA A 14 67.19 21.30 32.27
CA ALA A 14 66.18 22.22 31.74
C ALA A 14 65.90 21.97 30.24
N GLU A 15 66.95 21.72 29.45
CA GLU A 15 66.84 21.35 28.04
C GLU A 15 66.06 20.03 27.86
N GLY A 16 66.35 19.00 28.66
CA GLY A 16 65.59 17.75 28.66
C GLY A 16 64.10 17.98 28.93
N TYR A 17 63.76 18.79 29.94
CA TYR A 17 62.37 19.14 30.24
C TYR A 17 61.67 19.89 29.09
N MET A 18 62.38 20.80 28.41
CA MET A 18 61.83 21.53 27.26
C MET A 18 61.58 20.60 26.07
N ILE A 19 62.52 19.70 25.76
CA ILE A 19 62.36 18.71 24.69
C ILE A 19 61.16 17.79 24.97
N ASP A 20 61.01 17.30 26.20
CA ASP A 20 59.87 16.48 26.59
C ASP A 20 58.54 17.26 26.56
N ALA A 21 58.57 18.55 26.86
CA ALA A 21 57.39 19.42 26.75
C ALA A 21 56.98 19.61 25.28
N ILE A 22 57.94 19.87 24.39
CA ILE A 22 57.70 20.01 22.95
C ILE A 22 57.14 18.71 22.36
N ARG A 23 57.76 17.57 22.69
CA ARG A 23 57.27 16.26 22.19
C ARG A 23 55.83 16.00 22.63
N ARG A 24 55.51 16.25 23.90
CA ARG A 24 54.14 16.09 24.40
C ARG A 24 53.15 17.03 23.72
N ALA A 25 53.55 18.27 23.43
CA ALA A 25 52.71 19.20 22.68
C ALA A 25 52.46 18.71 21.25
N GLN A 26 53.51 18.23 20.56
CA GLN A 26 53.40 17.66 19.21
C GLN A 26 52.49 16.43 19.18
N ASP A 27 52.64 15.53 20.16
CA ASP A 27 51.80 14.33 20.27
C ASP A 27 50.33 14.73 20.49
N ALA A 28 50.06 15.74 21.32
CA ALA A 28 48.71 16.25 21.53
C ALA A 28 48.12 16.89 20.27
N GLU A 29 48.91 17.62 19.49
CA GLU A 29 48.47 18.15 18.19
C GLU A 29 48.16 17.04 17.20
N ASN A 30 49.03 16.04 17.06
CA ASN A 30 48.78 14.89 16.18
C ASN A 30 47.50 14.14 16.56
N GLN A 31 47.22 13.99 17.87
CA GLN A 31 45.98 13.37 18.35
C GLN A 31 44.76 14.23 18.00
N ARG A 32 44.87 15.56 18.13
CA ARG A 32 43.79 16.48 17.75
C ARG A 32 43.49 16.39 16.25
N ASP A 33 44.52 16.38 15.43
CA ASP A 33 44.36 16.35 13.97
C ASP A 33 43.72 15.03 13.53
N LYS A 34 44.17 13.90 14.08
CA LYS A 34 43.54 12.60 13.87
C LYS A 34 42.05 12.60 14.26
N TYR A 35 41.71 13.20 15.40
CA TYR A 35 40.31 13.30 15.84
C TYR A 35 39.48 14.16 14.89
N ILE A 36 40.02 15.29 14.40
CA ILE A 36 39.34 16.15 13.44
C ILE A 36 39.05 15.39 12.14
N ASP A 37 40.02 14.64 11.63
CA ASP A 37 39.84 13.82 10.41
C ASP A 37 38.75 12.76 10.59
N GLU A 38 38.75 12.05 11.73
CA GLU A 38 37.71 11.08 12.07
C GLU A 38 36.31 11.73 12.14
N GLN A 39 36.20 12.91 12.77
CA GLN A 39 34.95 13.66 12.84
C GLN A 39 34.49 14.13 11.45
N TRP A 40 35.40 14.58 10.59
CA TRP A 40 35.08 15.02 9.24
C TRP A 40 34.52 13.86 8.40
N ILE A 41 35.18 12.69 8.43
CA ILE A 41 34.70 11.49 7.73
C ILE A 41 33.29 11.10 8.22
N SER A 42 33.07 11.12 9.54
CA SER A 42 31.74 10.81 10.09
C SER A 42 30.67 11.82 9.64
N LYS A 43 31.02 13.10 9.58
CA LYS A 43 30.08 14.14 9.14
C LYS A 43 29.73 14.03 7.66
N GLU A 44 30.71 13.70 6.83
CA GLU A 44 30.50 13.47 5.40
C GLU A 44 29.52 12.32 5.16
N GLN A 45 29.66 11.23 5.92
CA GLN A 45 28.72 10.11 5.89
C GLN A 45 27.31 10.53 6.35
N GLU A 46 27.20 11.33 7.41
CA GLU A 46 25.91 11.84 7.89
C GLU A 46 25.21 12.70 6.83
N ILE A 47 25.95 13.58 6.14
CA ILE A 47 25.42 14.41 5.05
C ILE A 47 24.93 13.53 3.90
N SER A 48 25.72 12.53 3.51
CA SER A 48 25.34 11.57 2.47
C SER A 48 24.05 10.82 2.81
N LEU A 49 23.95 10.30 4.03
CA LEU A 49 22.75 9.61 4.51
C LEU A 49 21.52 10.53 4.55
N LYS A 50 21.69 11.79 4.97
CA LYS A 50 20.59 12.76 4.96
C LYS A 50 20.10 13.07 3.55
N SER A 51 21.00 13.11 2.57
CA SER A 51 20.62 13.30 1.17
C SER A 51 19.74 12.15 0.67
N GLN A 52 20.16 10.90 0.90
CA GLN A 52 19.39 9.71 0.51
C GLN A 52 18.02 9.68 1.20
N LEU A 53 17.98 10.05 2.48
CA LEU A 53 16.72 10.10 3.23
C LEU A 53 15.75 11.15 2.67
N ALA A 54 16.25 12.31 2.23
CA ALA A 54 15.42 13.33 1.60
C ALA A 54 14.84 12.86 0.26
N GLU A 55 15.61 12.12 -0.54
CA GLU A 55 15.13 11.51 -1.79
C GLU A 55 14.00 10.50 -1.53
N LEU A 56 14.19 9.60 -0.58
CA LEU A 56 13.16 8.61 -0.20
C LEU A 56 11.90 9.27 0.37
N GLN A 57 12.05 10.36 1.13
CA GLN A 57 10.91 11.12 1.62
C GLN A 57 10.10 11.75 0.49
N LYS A 58 10.79 12.26 -0.54
CA LYS A 58 10.14 12.80 -1.73
C LYS A 58 9.37 11.72 -2.49
N GLU A 59 9.99 10.57 -2.74
CA GLU A 59 9.34 9.44 -3.42
C GLU A 59 8.09 8.95 -2.66
N ARG A 60 8.18 8.84 -1.33
CA ARG A 60 7.03 8.52 -0.48
C ARG A 60 5.88 9.51 -0.66
N ASP A 61 6.18 10.82 -0.66
CA ASP A 61 5.15 11.85 -0.77
C ASP A 61 4.46 11.82 -2.14
N GLU A 62 5.21 11.56 -3.21
CA GLU A 62 4.67 11.37 -4.57
C GLU A 62 3.72 10.16 -4.63
N LEU A 63 4.14 9.01 -4.13
CA LEU A 63 3.32 7.80 -4.07
C LEU A 63 2.07 7.98 -3.20
N GLN A 64 2.19 8.76 -2.12
CA GLN A 64 1.06 9.06 -1.25
C GLN A 64 0.02 9.92 -1.97
N MET A 65 0.45 10.91 -2.75
CA MET A 65 -0.47 11.69 -3.60
C MET A 65 -1.16 10.82 -4.66
N GLU A 66 -0.41 9.92 -5.31
CA GLU A 66 -0.96 9.00 -6.31
C GLU A 66 -2.02 8.08 -5.70
N ARG A 67 -1.73 7.50 -4.52
CA ARG A 67 -2.70 6.68 -3.77
C ARG A 67 -3.96 7.47 -3.44
N ASP A 68 -3.82 8.69 -2.93
CA ASP A 68 -4.97 9.52 -2.54
C ASP A 68 -5.81 9.92 -3.75
N HIS A 69 -5.16 10.20 -4.89
CA HIS A 69 -5.85 10.42 -6.17
C HIS A 69 -6.64 9.18 -6.61
N ALA A 70 -5.99 8.00 -6.63
CA ALA A 70 -6.63 6.75 -7.01
C ALA A 70 -7.81 6.39 -6.10
N LEU A 71 -7.69 6.63 -4.79
CA LEU A 71 -8.77 6.39 -3.83
C LEU A 71 -9.98 7.29 -4.13
N LYS A 72 -9.74 8.59 -4.37
CA LYS A 72 -10.81 9.54 -4.71
C LYS A 72 -11.52 9.17 -6.01
N GLU A 73 -10.77 8.69 -7.00
CA GLU A 73 -11.34 8.20 -8.26
C GLU A 73 -12.21 6.96 -8.04
N ALA A 74 -11.72 5.98 -7.29
CA ALA A 74 -12.46 4.76 -6.96
C ALA A 74 -13.75 5.05 -6.18
N GLU A 75 -13.72 5.98 -5.22
CA GLU A 75 -14.93 6.45 -4.53
C GLU A 75 -15.91 7.17 -5.47
N GLY A 76 -15.40 7.90 -6.46
CA GLY A 76 -16.22 8.52 -7.50
C GLY A 76 -16.96 7.50 -8.36
N LEU A 77 -16.34 6.36 -8.66
CA LEU A 77 -16.96 5.26 -9.40
C LEU A 77 -18.03 4.55 -8.58
N LYS A 78 -17.78 4.27 -7.29
CA LYS A 78 -18.77 3.64 -6.40
C LYS A 78 -20.05 4.45 -6.26
N ARG A 79 -19.97 5.77 -6.14
CA ARG A 79 -21.15 6.65 -6.11
C ARG A 79 -21.98 6.57 -7.40
N LYS A 80 -21.32 6.43 -8.56
CA LYS A 80 -22.03 6.26 -9.84
C LYS A 80 -22.67 4.87 -9.97
N GLU A 81 -22.07 3.84 -9.40
CA GLU A 81 -22.68 2.51 -9.31
C GLU A 81 -23.87 2.48 -8.35
N GLU A 82 -23.82 3.22 -7.25
CA GLU A 82 -24.94 3.37 -6.30
C GLU A 82 -26.11 4.18 -6.90
N ASP A 83 -25.82 5.26 -7.63
CA ASP A 83 -26.84 6.03 -8.36
C ASP A 83 -27.45 5.23 -9.53
N SER A 84 -26.68 4.33 -10.14
CA SER A 84 -27.18 3.35 -11.11
C SER A 84 -28.02 2.28 -10.39
N ASN A 85 -27.59 1.72 -9.26
CA ASN A 85 -28.41 0.80 -8.48
C ASN A 85 -29.68 1.43 -7.86
N GLY A 86 -29.84 2.76 -7.91
CA GLY A 86 -31.07 3.46 -7.55
C GLY A 86 -32.29 3.09 -8.40
N TYR A 87 -32.12 2.43 -9.56
CA TYR A 87 -33.23 1.83 -10.32
C TYR A 87 -33.57 0.41 -9.91
N MET A 88 -32.97 -0.15 -8.85
CA MET A 88 -33.49 -1.38 -8.23
C MET A 88 -34.81 -1.03 -7.52
N LEU A 89 -35.83 -0.73 -8.31
CA LEU A 89 -37.23 -0.73 -7.96
C LEU A 89 -37.48 -1.95 -7.07
N GLU A 90 -38.31 -1.79 -6.03
CA GLU A 90 -38.75 -2.88 -5.16
C GLU A 90 -39.44 -3.96 -6.00
N LEU A 91 -38.64 -4.82 -6.63
CA LEU A 91 -39.12 -5.94 -7.40
C LEU A 91 -39.64 -6.97 -6.39
N PRO A 92 -40.81 -7.57 -6.64
CA PRO A 92 -41.30 -8.65 -5.80
C PRO A 92 -40.29 -9.79 -5.76
N GLU A 93 -39.72 -10.03 -4.59
CA GLU A 93 -38.84 -11.18 -4.36
C GLU A 93 -39.68 -12.44 -4.13
N PHE A 94 -39.34 -13.52 -4.83
CA PHE A 94 -39.97 -14.82 -4.65
C PHE A 94 -38.96 -15.80 -4.06
N SER A 95 -39.36 -16.49 -2.99
CA SER A 95 -38.53 -17.57 -2.44
C SER A 95 -38.34 -18.69 -3.46
N LEU A 96 -37.14 -19.28 -3.50
CA LEU A 96 -36.84 -20.43 -4.36
C LEU A 96 -37.81 -21.58 -4.12
N SER A 97 -38.22 -21.82 -2.87
CA SER A 97 -39.21 -22.84 -2.52
C SER A 97 -40.55 -22.61 -3.21
N LYS A 98 -41.00 -21.34 -3.28
CA LYS A 98 -42.25 -21.00 -3.98
C LYS A 98 -42.13 -21.22 -5.49
N ILE A 99 -40.99 -20.86 -6.07
CA ILE A 99 -40.70 -21.07 -7.48
C ILE A 99 -40.61 -22.57 -7.81
N ALA A 100 -39.97 -23.36 -6.95
CA ALA A 100 -39.91 -24.81 -7.08
C ALA A 100 -41.31 -25.44 -7.01
N GLU A 101 -42.17 -25.00 -6.10
CA GLU A 101 -43.55 -25.50 -6.01
C GLU A 101 -44.32 -25.30 -7.33
N VAL A 102 -44.32 -24.08 -7.88
CA VAL A 102 -45.08 -23.77 -9.09
C VAL A 102 -44.50 -24.37 -10.37
N THR A 103 -43.24 -24.83 -10.32
CA THR A 103 -42.56 -25.54 -11.42
C THR A 103 -42.44 -27.05 -11.18
N GLN A 104 -43.09 -27.59 -10.13
CA GLN A 104 -43.01 -29.00 -9.74
C GLN A 104 -41.56 -29.50 -9.53
N GLY A 105 -40.73 -28.65 -8.92
CA GLY A 105 -39.31 -28.91 -8.73
C GLY A 105 -38.51 -28.75 -10.03
N PHE A 106 -38.90 -27.82 -10.90
CA PHE A 106 -38.32 -27.62 -12.22
C PHE A 106 -38.42 -28.86 -13.13
N HIS A 107 -39.55 -29.56 -13.04
CA HIS A 107 -39.79 -30.77 -13.80
C HIS A 107 -39.89 -30.47 -15.30
N GLU A 108 -39.42 -31.39 -16.15
CA GLU A 108 -39.37 -31.20 -17.60
C GLU A 108 -40.76 -30.96 -18.22
N SER A 109 -41.83 -31.46 -17.58
CA SER A 109 -43.22 -31.19 -18.00
C SER A 109 -43.63 -29.72 -17.90
N GLN A 110 -42.94 -28.93 -17.08
CA GLN A 110 -43.15 -27.49 -16.96
C GLN A 110 -42.17 -26.70 -17.83
N LYS A 111 -41.22 -27.34 -18.53
CA LYS A 111 -40.27 -26.64 -19.37
C LYS A 111 -40.91 -26.24 -20.70
N ILE A 112 -40.84 -24.96 -21.03
CA ILE A 112 -41.40 -24.40 -22.26
C ILE A 112 -40.31 -23.92 -23.23
N GLY A 113 -39.05 -23.86 -22.79
CA GLY A 113 -37.94 -23.50 -23.65
C GLY A 113 -36.57 -23.66 -23.01
N GLN A 114 -35.54 -23.55 -23.85
CA GLN A 114 -34.13 -23.51 -23.44
C GLN A 114 -33.39 -22.53 -24.35
N GLY A 115 -32.69 -21.58 -23.74
CA GLY A 115 -31.80 -20.64 -24.44
C GLY A 115 -30.34 -20.90 -24.08
N GLY A 116 -29.42 -20.07 -24.61
CA GLY A 116 -28.00 -20.16 -24.29
C GLY A 116 -27.68 -19.98 -22.79
N TYR A 117 -28.53 -19.25 -22.08
CA TYR A 117 -28.29 -18.82 -20.70
C TYR A 117 -29.13 -19.56 -19.66
N GLY A 118 -30.02 -20.46 -20.06
CA GLY A 118 -30.87 -21.16 -19.10
C GLY A 118 -32.09 -21.86 -19.66
N ASN A 119 -32.83 -22.50 -18.76
CA ASN A 119 -34.11 -23.13 -19.03
C ASN A 119 -35.26 -22.18 -18.69
N ILE A 120 -36.35 -22.24 -19.47
CA ILE A 120 -37.56 -21.47 -19.24
C ILE A 120 -38.67 -22.46 -18.87
N TYR A 121 -39.27 -22.23 -17.71
CA TYR A 121 -40.38 -23.02 -17.19
C TYR A 121 -41.66 -22.19 -17.17
N ILE A 122 -42.81 -22.82 -17.33
CA ILE A 122 -44.10 -22.23 -17.03
C ILE A 122 -44.44 -22.49 -15.56
N GLY A 123 -45.06 -21.51 -14.91
CA GLY A 123 -45.54 -21.64 -13.55
C GLY A 123 -46.73 -20.72 -13.31
N ARG A 124 -47.48 -20.97 -12.24
CA ARG A 124 -48.62 -20.14 -11.85
C ARG A 124 -48.43 -19.57 -10.45
N LEU A 125 -48.17 -18.27 -10.38
CA LEU A 125 -48.16 -17.50 -9.14
C LEU A 125 -49.56 -16.87 -8.96
N GLN A 126 -49.68 -15.55 -9.08
CA GLN A 126 -50.98 -14.87 -9.18
C GLN A 126 -51.56 -14.98 -10.59
N THR A 127 -50.68 -15.04 -11.59
CA THR A 127 -50.98 -15.27 -13.01
C THR A 127 -50.04 -16.36 -13.55
N GLU A 128 -50.31 -16.81 -14.77
CA GLU A 128 -49.36 -17.64 -15.53
C GLU A 128 -48.12 -16.80 -15.86
N VAL A 129 -46.95 -17.37 -15.58
CA VAL A 129 -45.65 -16.71 -15.71
C VAL A 129 -44.63 -17.64 -16.36
N ALA A 130 -43.68 -17.06 -17.08
CA ALA A 130 -42.47 -17.73 -17.51
C ALA A 130 -41.36 -17.48 -16.47
N ILE A 131 -40.77 -18.56 -15.97
CA ILE A 131 -39.71 -18.58 -14.97
C ILE A 131 -38.42 -19.00 -15.66
N LYS A 132 -37.48 -18.08 -15.78
CA LYS A 132 -36.17 -18.34 -16.37
C LYS A 132 -35.18 -18.74 -15.28
N MET A 133 -34.68 -19.97 -15.35
CA MET A 133 -33.58 -20.45 -14.51
C MET A 133 -32.28 -20.29 -15.28
N LEU A 134 -31.41 -19.38 -14.81
CA LEU A 134 -30.09 -19.19 -15.39
C LEU A 134 -29.13 -20.32 -14.98
N HIS A 135 -28.21 -20.68 -15.86
CA HIS A 135 -27.15 -21.63 -15.54
C HIS A 135 -26.15 -21.01 -14.54
N SER A 136 -25.71 -21.79 -13.56
CA SER A 136 -24.68 -21.36 -12.60
C SER A 136 -23.28 -21.40 -13.24
N HIS A 137 -22.90 -20.33 -13.96
CA HIS A 137 -21.56 -20.15 -14.52
C HIS A 137 -20.62 -19.32 -13.62
N GLY A 138 -20.87 -19.25 -12.32
CA GLY A 138 -20.07 -18.44 -11.39
C GLY A 138 -20.37 -16.95 -11.53
N SER A 139 -19.34 -16.11 -11.70
CA SER A 139 -19.48 -14.65 -11.77
C SER A 139 -20.25 -14.15 -13.00
N GLN A 140 -20.15 -14.87 -14.12
CA GLN A 140 -20.84 -14.50 -15.36
C GLN A 140 -22.38 -14.56 -15.22
N GLY A 141 -22.90 -15.61 -14.58
CA GLY A 141 -24.35 -15.75 -14.38
C GLY A 141 -24.94 -14.68 -13.46
N SER A 142 -24.16 -14.18 -12.49
CA SER A 142 -24.56 -13.08 -11.61
C SER A 142 -24.64 -11.74 -12.36
N GLN A 143 -23.66 -11.46 -13.22
CA GLN A 143 -23.67 -10.26 -14.08
C GLN A 143 -24.81 -10.28 -15.10
N GLU A 144 -25.08 -11.44 -15.72
CA GLU A 144 -26.19 -11.61 -16.67
C GLU A 144 -27.55 -11.41 -15.99
N PHE A 145 -27.74 -11.95 -14.78
CA PHE A 145 -28.95 -11.73 -13.99
C PHE A 145 -29.18 -10.24 -13.69
N GLN A 146 -28.16 -9.55 -13.17
CA GLN A 146 -28.25 -8.12 -12.86
C GLN A 146 -28.53 -7.28 -14.12
N MET A 147 -27.94 -7.65 -15.25
CA MET A 147 -28.14 -6.95 -16.51
C MET A 147 -29.57 -7.13 -17.04
N GLU A 148 -30.12 -8.35 -17.04
CA GLU A 148 -31.51 -8.58 -17.47
C GLU A 148 -32.51 -7.86 -16.57
N VAL A 149 -32.29 -7.89 -15.25
CA VAL A 149 -33.12 -7.16 -14.28
C VAL A 149 -33.05 -5.66 -14.53
N CYS A 150 -31.85 -5.08 -14.73
CA CYS A 150 -31.68 -3.66 -15.04
C CYS A 150 -32.34 -3.26 -16.36
N ILE A 151 -32.16 -4.03 -17.44
CA ILE A 151 -32.67 -3.69 -18.78
C ILE A 151 -34.18 -3.74 -18.82
N CYS A 152 -34.83 -4.71 -18.17
CA CYS A 152 -36.28 -4.84 -18.19
C CYS A 152 -37.03 -3.77 -17.37
N ILE A 153 -36.31 -2.91 -16.65
CA ILE A 153 -36.86 -1.84 -15.81
C ILE A 153 -36.96 -0.47 -16.54
N ASN A 154 -36.24 -0.26 -17.65
CA ASN A 154 -36.30 0.96 -18.47
C ASN A 154 -37.27 0.85 -19.64
#